data_AF-A0AAV8X126-F1
#
_entry.id   AF-A0AAV8X126-F1
#
_cell.length_a   1.000
_cell.length_b   1.000
_cell.length_c   1.000
_cell.angle_alpha   90.00
_cell.angle_beta   90.00
_cell.angle_gamma   90.00
#
_symmetry.space_group_name_H-M   'P 1'
#
loop_
_entity.id
_entity.type
_entity.pdbx_description
1 polymer ?
#
loop_
_entity_poly.entity_id
_entity_poly.type
_entity_poly.pdbx_seq_one_letter_code
_entity_poly.pdbx_strand_id
1 'polypeptide(L)'
;MDIANLEPNQNIIYITEEEHRSEWTYDATKELLKVYDEKSDMLETGIITTQKKLWELTAKALARKGYYYTGPQCENKWKALKRSYKSKLEKMEKFGACKRVCPFEYEVAEILSKRPNDSITRSYSLKINELKKQEDIFSVNLNEPPGFSKPDIGKSYFKQETEDIKNIELIHEHSESSIPEVQLSENSEPTYTVIQDSSQSLLIEEISDLKKVQEKIFECLESAVEAQNKSLEIEQAKIAQQNEIIQQMKIQNDLLQKLLEKFS
;
A
#
# COMPACT_ATOMS: atom_id res chain seq x y z
N MET A 1 1.54 57.03 32.59
CA MET A 1 2.21 57.50 31.38
C MET A 1 3.60 56.90 31.38
N ASP A 2 4.01 55.93 30.57
CA ASP A 2 3.39 55.14 29.53
C ASP A 2 4.21 53.84 29.46
N ILE A 3 3.56 52.68 29.47
CA ILE A 3 4.19 51.40 29.14
C ILE A 3 3.46 50.89 27.90
N ALA A 4 4.03 51.15 26.73
CA ALA A 4 3.58 50.58 25.48
C ALA A 4 4.77 50.42 24.53
N ASN A 5 5.46 49.28 24.63
CA ASN A 5 6.07 48.62 23.48
C ASN A 5 6.61 47.24 23.89
N LEU A 6 5.74 46.24 23.90
CA LEU A 6 6.11 44.86 23.61
C LEU A 6 5.14 44.35 22.55
N GLU A 7 5.64 44.26 21.32
CA GLU A 7 5.10 43.41 20.26
C GLU A 7 5.15 41.93 20.70
N PRO A 8 4.04 41.19 20.71
CA PRO A 8 4.07 39.74 20.68
C PRO A 8 3.79 39.29 19.25
N ASN A 9 4.85 39.11 18.47
CA ASN A 9 4.81 38.30 17.25
C ASN A 9 4.71 36.83 17.66
N GLN A 10 3.47 36.36 17.83
CA GLN A 10 3.15 34.94 17.98
C GLN A 10 1.86 34.66 17.23
N ASN A 11 1.99 34.26 15.97
CA ASN A 11 0.99 33.43 15.30
C ASN A 11 0.96 32.05 15.98
N ILE A 12 0.49 32.01 17.22
CA ILE A 12 -0.03 30.80 17.84
C ILE A 12 -1.42 30.63 17.26
N ILE A 13 -1.52 29.76 16.25
CA ILE A 13 -2.81 29.23 15.85
C ILE A 13 -3.24 28.33 17.02
N TYR A 14 -4.08 28.88 17.89
CA TYR A 14 -4.87 28.08 18.81
C TYR A 14 -5.76 27.20 17.95
N ILE A 15 -5.36 25.95 17.74
CA ILE A 15 -6.27 24.93 17.23
C ILE A 15 -7.24 24.69 18.37
N THR A 16 -8.32 25.48 18.37
CA THR A 16 -9.46 25.25 19.23
C THR A 16 -9.99 23.86 18.92
N GLU A 17 -10.26 23.07 19.96
CA GLU A 17 -10.98 21.80 19.91
C GLU A 17 -12.45 22.03 19.52
N GLU A 18 -12.69 22.83 18.49
CA GLU A 18 -14.00 22.88 17.86
C GLU A 18 -14.16 21.58 17.09
N GLU A 19 -15.21 20.85 17.48
CA GLU A 19 -15.75 19.65 16.87
C GLU A 19 -16.25 19.95 15.44
N HIS A 20 -15.36 20.42 14.57
CA HIS A 20 -15.54 20.24 13.15
C HIS A 20 -15.55 18.74 12.92
N ARG A 21 -16.72 18.19 12.63
CA ARG A 21 -16.82 16.91 11.93
C ARG A 21 -15.96 17.06 10.69
N SER A 22 -14.72 16.59 10.76
CA SER A 22 -13.80 16.63 9.64
C SER A 22 -14.42 15.82 8.52
N GLU A 23 -15.01 16.51 7.56
CA GLU A 23 -15.67 15.89 6.42
C GLU A 23 -14.59 15.17 5.61
N TRP A 24 -14.82 13.90 5.30
CA TRP A 24 -13.89 13.11 4.51
C TRP A 24 -14.13 13.40 3.04
N THR A 25 -13.25 14.21 2.44
CA THR A 25 -13.26 14.42 0.98
C THR A 25 -12.85 13.15 0.25
N TYR A 26 -13.11 13.10 -1.06
CA TYR A 26 -12.67 12.01 -1.91
C TYR A 26 -11.14 11.87 -1.86
N ASP A 27 -10.41 12.98 -2.04
CA ASP A 27 -8.95 12.99 -2.03
C ASP A 27 -8.36 12.61 -0.67
N ALA A 28 -8.95 13.09 0.43
CA ALA A 28 -8.54 12.69 1.78
C ALA A 28 -8.73 11.18 2.02
N THR A 29 -9.84 10.63 1.52
CA THR A 29 -10.13 9.19 1.65
C THR A 29 -9.19 8.35 0.79
N LYS A 30 -8.91 8.80 -0.45
CA LYS A 30 -7.96 8.15 -1.35
C LYS A 30 -6.56 8.14 -0.76
N GLU A 31 -6.15 9.26 -0.18
CA GLU A 31 -4.87 9.40 0.48
C GLU A 31 -4.76 8.52 1.73
N LEU A 32 -5.82 8.43 2.53
CA LEU A 32 -5.90 7.50 3.66
C LEU A 32 -5.64 6.06 3.22
N LEU A 33 -6.29 5.61 2.13
CA LEU A 33 -6.17 4.24 1.62
C LEU A 33 -4.74 3.94 1.15
N LYS A 34 -4.14 4.86 0.40
CA LYS A 34 -2.75 4.74 -0.06
C LYS A 34 -1.78 4.62 1.12
N VAL A 35 -1.85 5.56 2.06
CA VAL A 35 -0.96 5.57 3.23
C VAL A 35 -1.21 4.34 4.10
N TYR A 36 -2.46 3.92 4.28
CA TYR A 36 -2.76 2.69 5.01
C TYR A 36 -2.04 1.50 4.39
N ASP A 37 -2.15 1.30 3.07
CA ASP A 37 -1.51 0.19 2.36
C ASP A 37 0.00 0.14 2.65
N GLU A 38 0.69 1.28 2.48
CA GLU A 38 2.12 1.43 2.79
C GLU A 38 2.44 1.12 4.27
N LYS A 39 1.63 1.60 5.22
CA LYS A 39 1.89 1.38 6.65
C LYS A 39 1.53 -0.03 7.10
N SER A 40 0.59 -0.70 6.44
CA SER A 40 0.33 -2.11 6.70
C SER A 40 1.47 -3.01 6.23
N ASP A 41 2.14 -2.70 5.11
CA ASP A 41 3.37 -3.42 4.72
C ASP A 41 4.47 -3.25 5.78
N MET A 42 4.61 -2.04 6.33
CA MET A 42 5.55 -1.77 7.43
C MET A 42 5.20 -2.52 8.71
N LEU A 43 3.92 -2.81 8.96
CA LEU A 43 3.48 -3.61 10.11
C LEU A 43 3.79 -5.10 9.89
N GLU A 44 3.54 -5.62 8.70
CA GLU A 44 3.81 -7.03 8.34
C GLU A 44 5.31 -7.34 8.34
N THR A 45 6.13 -6.39 7.89
CA THR A 45 7.60 -6.49 7.96
C THR A 45 8.18 -6.26 9.36
N GLY A 46 7.34 -5.88 10.34
CA GLY A 46 7.75 -5.67 11.74
C GLY A 46 8.45 -4.33 12.01
N ILE A 47 8.55 -3.44 11.02
CA ILE A 47 9.10 -2.08 11.21
C ILE A 47 8.20 -1.28 12.16
N ILE A 48 6.88 -1.43 12.02
CA ILE A 48 5.90 -0.95 12.98
C ILE A 48 5.44 -2.14 13.81
N THR A 49 5.35 -1.98 15.13
CA THR A 49 5.03 -3.08 16.05
C THR A 49 3.56 -3.14 16.46
N THR A 50 2.79 -2.07 16.25
CA THR A 50 1.39 -2.00 16.72
C THR A 50 0.47 -1.30 15.74
N GLN A 51 -0.79 -1.74 15.72
CA GLN A 51 -1.86 -1.08 14.96
C GLN A 51 -2.09 0.37 15.41
N LYS A 52 -1.96 0.65 16.71
CA LYS A 52 -2.02 2.02 17.23
C LYS A 52 -0.99 2.92 16.53
N LYS A 53 0.25 2.43 16.42
CA LYS A 53 1.33 3.19 15.79
C LYS A 53 1.11 3.39 14.29
N LEU A 54 0.54 2.40 13.61
CA LEU A 54 0.12 2.53 12.22
C LEU A 54 -0.83 3.73 12.06
N TRP A 55 -1.90 3.81 12.86
CA TRP A 55 -2.87 4.90 12.78
C TRP A 55 -2.29 6.28 13.12
N GLU A 56 -1.40 6.36 14.12
CA GLU A 56 -0.69 7.60 14.43
C GLU A 56 0.17 8.08 13.25
N LEU A 57 0.88 7.17 12.58
CA LEU A 57 1.72 7.50 11.43
C LEU A 57 0.89 7.87 10.22
N THR A 58 -0.24 7.20 10.00
CA THR A 58 -1.20 7.53 8.95
C THR A 58 -1.77 8.93 9.14
N ALA A 59 -2.23 9.26 10.35
CA ALA A 59 -2.69 10.60 10.70
C ALA A 59 -1.63 11.68 10.45
N LYS A 60 -0.37 11.42 10.84
CA LYS A 60 0.74 12.34 10.57
C LYS A 60 1.02 12.52 9.09
N ALA A 61 0.92 11.45 8.28
CA ALA A 61 1.12 11.54 6.84
C ALA A 61 0.02 12.33 6.15
N LEU A 62 -1.24 12.12 6.55
CA LEU A 62 -2.39 12.92 6.10
C LEU A 62 -2.21 14.40 6.46
N ALA A 63 -1.78 14.71 7.69
CA ALA A 63 -1.58 16.09 8.13
C ALA A 63 -0.51 16.83 7.30
N ARG A 64 0.55 16.14 6.87
CA ARG A 64 1.57 16.72 5.96
C ARG A 64 1.00 17.09 4.58
N LYS A 65 -0.10 16.45 4.18
CA LYS A 65 -0.80 16.72 2.92
C LYS A 65 -1.96 17.71 3.09
N GLY A 66 -2.09 18.33 4.26
CA GLY A 66 -3.15 19.29 4.57
C GLY A 66 -4.46 18.66 5.07
N TYR A 67 -4.46 17.35 5.36
CA TYR A 67 -5.62 16.64 5.87
C TYR A 67 -5.49 16.35 7.37
N TYR A 68 -6.22 17.08 8.19
CA TYR A 68 -6.10 17.00 9.64
C TYR A 68 -7.11 16.00 10.23
N TYR A 69 -6.64 14.78 10.50
CA TYR A 69 -7.39 13.74 11.18
C TYR A 69 -6.55 13.09 12.27
N THR A 70 -7.20 12.64 13.35
CA THR A 70 -6.55 11.85 14.40
C THR A 70 -6.44 10.38 14.00
N GLY A 71 -5.53 9.64 14.65
CA GLY A 71 -5.38 8.20 14.42
C GLY A 71 -6.71 7.42 14.55
N PRO A 72 -7.50 7.62 15.63
CA PRO A 72 -8.81 6.98 15.78
C PRO A 72 -9.81 7.36 14.67
N GLN A 73 -9.79 8.61 14.18
CA GLN A 73 -10.64 9.01 13.05
C GLN A 73 -10.26 8.26 11.77
N CYS A 74 -8.95 8.12 11.49
CA CYS A 74 -8.44 7.33 10.35
C CYS A 74 -8.86 5.86 10.46
N GLU A 75 -8.70 5.26 11.64
CA GLU A 75 -9.10 3.88 11.91
C GLU A 75 -10.61 3.68 11.70
N ASN A 76 -11.43 4.58 12.24
CA ASN A 76 -12.89 4.51 12.10
C ASN A 76 -13.32 4.64 10.64
N LYS A 77 -12.68 5.52 9.87
CA LYS A 77 -12.93 5.67 8.43
C LYS A 77 -12.57 4.39 7.67
N TRP A 78 -11.40 3.80 7.92
CA TRP A 78 -11.02 2.51 7.33
C TRP A 78 -12.01 1.41 7.67
N LYS A 79 -12.39 1.27 8.95
CA LYS A 79 -13.41 0.31 9.39
C LYS A 79 -14.76 0.53 8.70
N ALA A 80 -15.16 1.78 8.45
CA ALA A 80 -16.38 2.10 7.72
C ALA A 80 -16.30 1.66 6.25
N LEU A 81 -15.19 1.93 5.57
CA LEU A 81 -14.95 1.50 4.18
C LEU A 81 -14.99 -0.03 4.07
N LYS A 82 -14.29 -0.74 4.96
CA LYS A 82 -14.32 -2.21 5.02
C LYS A 82 -15.74 -2.77 5.21
N ARG A 83 -16.52 -2.17 6.12
CA ARG A 83 -17.93 -2.58 6.36
C ARG A 83 -18.82 -2.33 5.14
N SER A 84 -18.65 -1.19 4.47
CA SER A 84 -19.40 -0.88 3.25
C SER A 84 -19.12 -1.88 2.15
N TYR A 85 -17.83 -2.17 1.90
CA TYR A 85 -17.38 -3.16 0.92
C TYR A 85 -17.96 -4.55 1.23
N LYS A 86 -17.85 -4.99 2.49
CA LYS A 86 -18.45 -6.24 2.96
C LYS A 86 -19.97 -6.30 2.72
N SER A 87 -20.70 -5.25 3.11
CA SER A 87 -22.15 -5.22 2.93
C SER A 87 -22.56 -5.26 1.46
N LYS A 88 -21.72 -4.72 0.56
CA LYS A 88 -21.93 -4.85 -0.89
C LYS A 88 -21.77 -6.31 -1.32
N LEU A 89 -20.67 -6.96 -0.94
CA LEU A 89 -20.40 -8.37 -1.30
C LEU A 89 -21.48 -9.32 -0.79
N GLU A 90 -21.90 -9.20 0.47
CA GLU A 90 -22.95 -10.04 1.05
C GLU A 90 -24.29 -9.91 0.30
N LYS A 91 -24.58 -8.71 -0.24
CA LYS A 91 -25.80 -8.49 -1.02
C LYS A 91 -25.68 -9.05 -2.43
N MET A 92 -24.51 -8.92 -3.05
CA MET A 92 -24.21 -9.55 -4.33
C MET A 92 -24.38 -11.07 -4.23
N GLU A 93 -23.91 -11.68 -3.14
CA GLU A 93 -24.07 -13.12 -2.90
C GLU A 93 -25.53 -13.52 -2.68
N LYS A 94 -26.26 -12.79 -1.83
CA LYS A 94 -27.66 -13.12 -1.48
C LYS A 94 -28.66 -12.87 -2.61
N PHE A 95 -28.44 -11.82 -3.40
CA PHE A 95 -29.42 -11.32 -4.37
C PHE A 95 -28.93 -11.38 -5.81
N GLY A 96 -27.71 -11.86 -6.07
CA GLY A 96 -27.07 -11.90 -7.40
C GLY A 96 -26.68 -10.53 -7.97
N ALA A 97 -27.12 -9.44 -7.34
CA ALA A 97 -26.82 -8.08 -7.75
C ALA A 97 -26.97 -7.10 -6.58
N CYS A 98 -26.17 -6.04 -6.56
CA CYS A 98 -26.26 -4.94 -5.61
C CYS A 98 -26.25 -3.62 -6.39
N LYS A 99 -27.37 -2.90 -6.32
CA LYS A 99 -27.56 -1.59 -6.97
C LYS A 99 -26.77 -0.46 -6.30
N ARG A 100 -26.20 -0.69 -5.12
CA ARG A 100 -25.46 0.34 -4.39
C ARG A 100 -24.00 0.34 -4.80
N VAL A 101 -23.57 1.50 -5.29
CA VAL A 101 -22.17 1.83 -5.51
C VAL A 101 -21.46 1.86 -4.16
N CYS A 102 -20.32 1.16 -4.06
CA CYS A 102 -19.42 1.27 -2.92
C CYS A 102 -18.23 2.14 -3.34
N PRO A 103 -18.10 3.36 -2.82
CA PRO A 103 -16.92 4.18 -3.09
C PRO A 103 -15.65 3.45 -2.66
N PHE A 104 -14.58 3.62 -3.44
CA PHE A 104 -13.25 3.03 -3.20
C PHE A 104 -13.23 1.50 -3.13
N GLU A 105 -14.14 0.85 -3.82
CA GLU A 105 -14.22 -0.61 -3.87
C GLU A 105 -12.91 -1.25 -4.35
N TYR A 106 -12.35 -0.72 -5.43
CA TYR A 106 -11.14 -1.28 -6.04
C TYR A 106 -9.96 -1.19 -5.07
N GLU A 107 -9.74 -0.02 -4.49
CA GLU A 107 -8.64 0.23 -3.56
C GLU A 107 -8.77 -0.63 -2.29
N VAL A 108 -9.99 -0.73 -1.75
CA VAL A 108 -10.25 -1.59 -0.57
C VAL A 108 -10.04 -3.06 -0.93
N ALA A 109 -10.52 -3.50 -2.09
CA ALA A 109 -10.35 -4.87 -2.54
C ALA A 109 -8.87 -5.23 -2.74
N GLU A 110 -8.11 -4.33 -3.36
CA GLU A 110 -6.67 -4.50 -3.57
C GLU A 110 -5.93 -4.66 -2.24
N ILE A 111 -6.14 -3.75 -1.29
CA ILE A 111 -5.49 -3.78 0.04
C ILE A 111 -5.82 -5.08 0.78
N LEU A 112 -7.08 -5.53 0.72
CA LEU A 112 -7.52 -6.76 1.38
C LEU A 112 -7.01 -8.03 0.68
N SER A 113 -6.75 -7.98 -0.62
CA SER A 113 -6.21 -9.11 -1.39
C SER A 113 -4.75 -9.42 -1.03
N LYS A 114 -3.96 -8.38 -0.72
CA LYS A 114 -2.56 -8.51 -0.26
C LYS A 114 -2.46 -9.16 1.12
N ARG A 115 -3.51 -9.03 1.95
CA ARG A 115 -3.46 -9.35 3.39
C ARG A 115 -4.59 -10.31 3.75
N PRO A 116 -4.43 -11.63 3.51
CA PRO A 116 -5.47 -12.61 3.78
C PRO A 116 -5.85 -12.72 5.26
N ASN A 117 -4.96 -12.34 6.18
CA ASN A 117 -5.23 -12.29 7.61
C ASN A 117 -6.11 -11.09 8.01
N ASP A 118 -6.03 -9.99 7.26
CA ASP A 118 -6.98 -8.87 7.34
C ASP A 118 -8.25 -9.16 6.52
N SER A 119 -8.19 -10.14 5.61
CA SER A 119 -9.31 -10.60 4.80
C SER A 119 -10.30 -11.38 5.67
N ILE A 120 -11.57 -11.00 5.55
CA ILE A 120 -12.58 -11.29 6.56
C ILE A 120 -13.10 -12.74 6.51
N THR A 121 -12.83 -13.53 5.47
CA THR A 121 -13.03 -15.00 5.46
C THR A 121 -12.33 -15.61 4.24
N ARG A 122 -11.68 -16.78 4.41
CA ARG A 122 -11.00 -17.55 3.35
C ARG A 122 -11.89 -17.89 2.13
N SER A 123 -13.21 -17.74 2.23
CA SER A 123 -14.15 -17.98 1.13
C SER A 123 -14.27 -16.81 0.13
N TYR A 124 -13.92 -15.57 0.51
CA TYR A 124 -14.18 -14.39 -0.33
C TYR A 124 -12.95 -13.88 -1.09
N SER A 125 -11.73 -14.26 -0.68
CA SER A 125 -10.50 -14.02 -1.46
C SER A 125 -10.55 -14.68 -2.84
N LEU A 126 -11.29 -15.79 -2.98
CA LEU A 126 -11.48 -16.51 -4.24
C LEU A 126 -12.41 -15.78 -5.24
N LYS A 127 -13.24 -14.81 -4.78
CA LYS A 127 -14.24 -14.14 -5.63
C LYS A 127 -13.74 -12.87 -6.33
N ILE A 128 -12.56 -12.36 -5.95
CA ILE A 128 -11.91 -11.23 -6.64
C ILE A 128 -11.58 -11.59 -8.11
N ASN A 129 -11.23 -12.85 -8.36
CA ASN A 129 -11.01 -13.35 -9.72
C ASN A 129 -12.30 -13.47 -10.54
N GLU A 130 -13.46 -13.66 -9.88
CA GLU A 130 -14.76 -13.73 -10.54
C GLU A 130 -15.30 -12.33 -10.91
N LEU A 131 -15.02 -11.33 -10.09
CA LEU A 131 -15.40 -9.93 -10.37
C LEU A 131 -14.61 -9.36 -11.56
N LYS A 132 -13.31 -9.69 -11.67
CA LYS A 132 -12.50 -9.33 -12.86
C LYS A 132 -13.07 -9.91 -14.16
N LYS A 133 -13.64 -11.12 -14.11
CA LYS A 133 -14.30 -11.76 -15.26
C LYS A 133 -15.61 -11.08 -15.68
N GLN A 134 -16.29 -10.34 -14.79
CA GLN A 134 -17.53 -9.65 -15.14
C GLN A 134 -17.29 -8.28 -15.78
N GLU A 135 -16.15 -7.62 -15.55
CA GLU A 135 -15.80 -6.36 -16.24
C GLU A 135 -15.48 -6.61 -17.72
N ASP A 136 -14.91 -7.78 -18.07
CA ASP A 136 -14.70 -8.18 -19.47
C ASP A 136 -16.02 -8.35 -20.26
N ILE A 137 -17.14 -8.62 -19.58
CA ILE A 137 -18.47 -8.76 -20.20
C ILE A 137 -19.08 -7.40 -20.57
N PHE A 138 -18.59 -6.29 -20.01
CA PHE A 138 -19.06 -4.93 -20.34
C PHE A 138 -18.15 -4.19 -21.32
N SER A 139 -17.14 -4.85 -21.89
CA SER A 139 -16.41 -4.32 -23.04
C SER A 139 -17.31 -4.36 -24.28
N VAL A 140 -18.11 -3.31 -24.46
CA VAL A 140 -18.90 -3.13 -25.67
C VAL A 140 -17.92 -2.98 -26.83
N ASN A 141 -17.82 -4.01 -27.66
CA ASN A 141 -17.05 -3.97 -28.89
C ASN A 141 -17.69 -2.93 -29.83
N LEU A 142 -17.01 -1.79 -30.02
CA LEU A 142 -17.47 -0.68 -30.86
C LEU A 142 -17.44 -0.98 -32.37
N ASN A 143 -17.04 -2.19 -32.78
CA ASN A 143 -16.95 -2.58 -34.19
C ASN A 143 -18.19 -3.28 -34.74
N GLU A 144 -19.27 -3.44 -33.97
CA GLU A 144 -20.54 -3.96 -34.51
C GLU A 144 -21.51 -2.83 -34.87
N PRO A 145 -22.01 -2.79 -36.13
CA PRO A 145 -22.97 -1.77 -36.55
C PRO A 145 -24.31 -1.96 -35.83
N PRO A 146 -25.00 -0.86 -35.45
CA PRO A 146 -26.22 -0.92 -34.68
C PRO A 146 -27.38 -1.45 -35.54
N GLY A 147 -27.83 -2.65 -35.20
CA GLY A 147 -29.13 -3.17 -35.59
C GLY A 147 -29.06 -4.42 -36.44
N PHE A 148 -28.94 -5.59 -35.80
CA PHE A 148 -29.65 -6.83 -36.15
C PHE A 148 -29.24 -7.93 -35.15
N SER A 149 -30.04 -8.14 -34.10
CA SER A 149 -30.47 -9.46 -33.58
C SER A 149 -31.23 -9.31 -32.25
N LYS A 150 -32.32 -10.04 -32.13
CA LYS A 150 -33.28 -10.05 -31.01
C LYS A 150 -32.73 -10.81 -29.79
N PRO A 151 -33.28 -10.59 -28.58
CA PRO A 151 -32.91 -11.33 -27.37
C PRO A 151 -33.57 -12.71 -27.34
N ASP A 152 -32.77 -13.78 -27.30
CA ASP A 152 -33.28 -15.11 -26.93
C ASP A 152 -33.19 -15.30 -25.41
N ILE A 153 -34.37 -15.29 -24.80
CA ILE A 153 -34.64 -15.74 -23.45
C ILE A 153 -34.64 -17.28 -23.49
N GLY A 154 -33.53 -17.88 -23.07
CA GLY A 154 -33.37 -19.32 -22.94
C GLY A 154 -33.09 -19.72 -21.49
N LYS A 155 -34.04 -20.44 -20.89
CA LYS A 155 -34.02 -21.00 -19.54
C LYS A 155 -32.96 -22.10 -19.35
N SER A 156 -32.65 -22.38 -18.07
CA SER A 156 -32.10 -23.63 -17.51
C SER A 156 -30.57 -23.73 -17.48
N TYR A 157 -29.87 -24.09 -16.39
CA TYR A 157 -30.15 -25.12 -15.38
C TYR A 157 -29.49 -24.79 -14.03
N PHE A 158 -30.23 -24.99 -12.94
CA PHE A 158 -29.71 -25.28 -11.61
C PHE A 158 -30.09 -26.73 -11.32
N LYS A 159 -29.12 -27.60 -11.02
CA LYS A 159 -29.38 -28.92 -10.45
C LYS A 159 -28.30 -29.22 -9.41
N GLN A 160 -28.77 -29.61 -8.24
CA GLN A 160 -28.01 -29.88 -7.02
C GLN A 160 -28.27 -31.33 -6.64
N GLU A 161 -27.21 -32.11 -6.39
CA GLU A 161 -27.16 -33.46 -5.77
C GLU A 161 -25.65 -33.72 -5.51
N THR A 162 -25.09 -33.53 -4.30
CA THR A 162 -25.07 -34.36 -3.06
C THR A 162 -24.20 -35.63 -3.11
N GLU A 163 -23.25 -35.71 -2.15
CA GLU A 163 -22.47 -36.86 -1.62
C GLU A 163 -21.50 -37.60 -2.57
N ASP A 164 -20.32 -38.14 -2.22
CA ASP A 164 -19.50 -38.19 -1.01
C ASP A 164 -18.11 -38.80 -1.38
N ILE A 165 -17.03 -38.28 -0.79
CA ILE A 165 -15.88 -39.00 -0.18
C ILE A 165 -14.84 -39.82 -1.01
N LYS A 166 -13.55 -39.52 -0.71
CA LYS A 166 -12.28 -40.32 -0.75
C LYS A 166 -11.55 -40.50 -2.10
N ASN A 167 -10.42 -39.80 -2.27
CA ASN A 167 -9.11 -40.35 -1.90
C ASN A 167 -7.97 -39.31 -2.04
N ILE A 168 -7.07 -39.39 -1.06
CA ILE A 168 -5.81 -38.67 -0.89
C ILE A 168 -4.69 -39.58 -1.44
N GLU A 169 -3.78 -39.05 -2.27
CA GLU A 169 -2.31 -39.27 -2.22
C GLU A 169 -1.65 -38.54 -3.41
N LEU A 170 -0.90 -37.46 -3.15
CA LEU A 170 0.55 -37.43 -2.90
C LEU A 170 1.37 -37.72 -4.18
N ILE A 171 1.78 -36.63 -4.83
CA ILE A 171 2.78 -36.59 -5.88
C ILE A 171 4.13 -36.87 -5.22
N HIS A 172 4.80 -37.96 -5.60
CA HIS A 172 6.22 -38.18 -5.35
C HIS A 172 6.97 -37.98 -6.66
N GLU A 173 7.96 -37.09 -6.62
CA GLU A 173 8.94 -36.86 -7.67
C GLU A 173 9.80 -38.10 -7.88
N HIS A 174 10.09 -38.44 -9.14
CA HIS A 174 11.41 -38.96 -9.51
C HIS A 174 11.81 -38.46 -10.91
N SER A 175 12.99 -37.87 -10.91
CA SER A 175 13.89 -37.51 -12.00
C SER A 175 14.10 -38.59 -13.06
N GLU A 176 14.23 -38.20 -14.34
CA GLU A 176 15.44 -38.49 -15.16
C GLU A 176 15.38 -37.84 -16.56
N SER A 177 16.40 -37.02 -16.84
CA SER A 177 17.25 -36.98 -18.05
C SER A 177 16.77 -37.65 -19.35
N SER A 178 16.73 -36.88 -20.46
CA SER A 178 17.49 -37.19 -21.70
C SER A 178 17.43 -36.04 -22.73
N ILE A 179 18.61 -35.72 -23.28
CA ILE A 179 18.91 -34.72 -24.32
C ILE A 179 18.56 -35.31 -25.72
N PRO A 180 18.09 -34.51 -26.70
CA PRO A 180 17.69 -35.00 -28.01
C PRO A 180 18.85 -35.08 -29.02
N GLU A 181 18.84 -36.14 -29.84
CA GLU A 181 19.79 -36.39 -30.91
C GLU A 181 19.38 -35.66 -32.21
N VAL A 182 20.33 -34.89 -32.74
CA VAL A 182 20.24 -34.06 -33.94
C VAL A 182 20.47 -34.90 -35.19
N GLN A 183 19.66 -34.69 -36.25
CA GLN A 183 20.11 -34.93 -37.63
C GLN A 183 19.87 -33.69 -38.49
N LEU A 184 20.97 -33.21 -39.09
CA LEU A 184 21.05 -32.14 -40.08
C LEU A 184 20.97 -32.74 -41.49
N SER A 185 20.22 -32.10 -42.37
CA SER A 185 20.51 -32.08 -43.81
C SER A 185 20.11 -30.73 -44.42
N GLU A 186 20.94 -30.30 -45.37
CA GLU A 186 21.19 -28.92 -45.76
C GLU A 186 20.31 -28.38 -46.91
N ASN A 187 20.36 -27.05 -47.05
CA ASN A 187 20.14 -26.23 -48.25
C ASN A 187 18.73 -25.65 -48.51
N SER A 188 18.47 -24.49 -47.90
CA SER A 188 18.16 -23.27 -48.66
C SER A 188 18.27 -22.04 -47.74
N GLU A 189 19.07 -21.05 -48.13
CA GLU A 189 19.00 -19.71 -47.55
C GLU A 189 17.61 -19.11 -47.81
N PRO A 190 16.93 -18.52 -46.81
CA PRO A 190 15.99 -17.47 -47.07
C PRO A 190 16.62 -16.16 -46.61
N THR A 191 17.02 -15.38 -47.61
CA THR A 191 17.05 -13.91 -47.61
C THR A 191 16.37 -13.28 -46.39
N TYR A 192 17.16 -12.69 -45.49
CA TYR A 192 16.65 -11.82 -44.45
C TYR A 192 16.09 -10.56 -45.12
N THR A 193 14.78 -10.52 -45.32
CA THR A 193 14.11 -9.24 -45.47
C THR A 193 14.09 -8.61 -44.08
N VAL A 194 14.89 -7.55 -43.92
CA VAL A 194 14.81 -6.66 -42.77
C VAL A 194 13.43 -6.02 -42.80
N ILE A 195 12.48 -6.63 -42.10
CA ILE A 195 11.27 -5.92 -41.68
C ILE A 195 11.75 -5.00 -40.58
N GLN A 196 11.94 -3.71 -40.89
CA GLN A 196 11.96 -2.66 -39.86
C GLN A 196 10.56 -2.65 -39.24
N ASP A 197 10.36 -3.55 -38.28
CA ASP A 197 9.12 -3.67 -37.54
C ASP A 197 9.09 -2.51 -36.55
N SER A 198 8.17 -1.56 -36.76
CA SER A 198 7.93 -0.41 -35.89
C SER A 198 7.80 -0.82 -34.41
N SER A 199 7.41 -2.07 -34.17
CA SER A 199 7.29 -2.72 -32.87
C SER A 199 8.65 -2.90 -32.15
N GLN A 200 9.75 -3.16 -32.86
CA GLN A 200 11.07 -3.31 -32.24
C GLN A 200 11.66 -1.98 -31.78
N SER A 201 11.42 -0.89 -32.52
CA SER A 201 11.88 0.45 -32.15
C SER A 201 11.20 0.95 -30.88
N LEU A 202 9.90 0.68 -30.72
CA LEU A 202 9.14 1.06 -29.52
C LEU A 202 9.60 0.30 -28.27
N LEU A 203 9.89 -0.99 -28.40
CA LEU A 203 10.43 -1.79 -27.29
C LEU A 203 11.82 -1.32 -26.85
N ILE A 204 12.68 -0.90 -27.78
CA ILE A 204 14.01 -0.35 -27.47
C ILE A 204 13.88 0.97 -26.69
N GLU A 205 12.92 1.82 -27.08
CA GLU A 205 12.63 3.07 -26.40
C GLU A 205 12.08 2.85 -24.99
N GLU A 206 11.12 1.93 -24.82
CA GLU A 206 10.61 1.55 -23.49
C GLU A 206 11.72 0.98 -22.58
N ILE A 207 12.62 0.15 -23.11
CA ILE A 207 13.75 -0.39 -22.35
C ILE A 207 14.73 0.74 -21.94
N SER A 208 14.95 1.73 -22.81
CA SER A 208 15.79 2.90 -22.50
C SER A 208 15.19 3.71 -21.35
N ASP A 209 13.88 3.95 -21.39
CA ASP A 209 13.19 4.71 -20.35
C ASP A 209 13.10 3.95 -19.03
N LEU A 210 12.90 2.63 -19.07
CA LEU A 210 13.00 1.76 -17.90
C LEU A 210 14.38 1.85 -17.24
N LYS A 211 15.47 1.85 -18.02
CA LYS A 211 16.84 2.01 -17.49
C LYS A 211 17.04 3.38 -16.83
N LYS A 212 16.56 4.46 -17.45
CA LYS A 212 16.61 5.81 -16.86
C LYS A 212 15.82 5.89 -15.54
N VAL A 213 14.67 5.23 -15.48
CA VAL A 213 13.86 5.16 -14.26
C VAL A 213 14.57 4.38 -13.16
N GLN A 214 15.21 3.25 -13.51
CA GLN A 214 16.02 2.47 -12.57
C GLN A 214 17.20 3.28 -12.00
N GLU A 215 17.90 4.04 -12.85
CA GLU A 215 19.01 4.90 -12.43
C GLU A 215 18.54 6.01 -11.47
N LYS A 216 17.42 6.68 -11.78
CA LYS A 216 16.82 7.67 -10.87
C LYS A 216 16.36 7.08 -9.54
N ILE A 217 15.84 5.84 -9.54
CA ILE A 217 15.50 5.14 -8.30
C ILE A 217 16.77 4.89 -7.48
N PHE A 218 17.85 4.44 -8.13
CA PHE A 218 19.12 4.19 -7.45
C PHE A 218 19.69 5.46 -6.81
N GLU A 219 19.77 6.57 -7.55
CA GLU A 219 20.22 7.87 -7.04
C GLU A 219 19.39 8.37 -5.85
N CYS A 220 18.06 8.18 -5.94
CA CYS A 220 17.13 8.55 -4.87
C CYS A 220 17.36 7.73 -3.59
N LEU A 221 17.58 6.41 -3.75
CA LEU A 221 17.88 5.53 -2.63
C LEU A 221 19.22 5.88 -1.99
N GLU A 222 20.25 6.13 -2.79
CA GLU A 222 21.58 6.50 -2.30
C GLU A 222 21.53 7.82 -1.51
N SER A 223 20.84 8.83 -2.07
CA SER A 223 20.61 10.11 -1.39
C SER A 223 19.84 9.95 -0.08
N ALA A 224 18.84 9.06 -0.04
CA ALA A 224 18.06 8.78 1.17
C ALA A 224 18.91 8.10 2.26
N VAL A 225 19.77 7.16 1.88
CA VAL A 225 20.71 6.49 2.78
C VAL A 225 21.72 7.51 3.35
N GLU A 226 22.26 8.39 2.50
CA GLU A 226 23.20 9.41 2.95
C GLU A 226 22.56 10.39 3.95
N ALA A 227 21.31 10.82 3.69
CA ALA A 227 20.55 11.65 4.61
C ALA A 227 20.30 10.97 5.96
N GLN A 228 19.99 9.67 5.95
CA GLN A 228 19.80 8.88 7.16
C GLN A 228 21.10 8.77 7.98
N ASN A 229 22.23 8.51 7.32
CA ASN A 229 23.54 8.43 7.98
C ASN A 229 23.93 9.76 8.62
N LYS A 230 23.75 10.89 7.91
CA LYS A 230 23.98 12.24 8.47
C LYS A 230 23.09 12.49 9.69
N SER A 231 21.82 12.10 9.63
CA SER A 231 20.90 12.23 10.77
C SER A 231 21.37 11.41 11.98
N LEU A 232 21.83 10.18 11.76
CA LEU A 232 22.34 9.30 12.81
C LEU A 232 23.61 9.88 13.47
N GLU A 233 24.52 10.43 12.67
CA GLU A 233 25.75 11.05 13.17
C GLU A 233 25.46 12.27 14.04
N ILE A 234 24.50 13.12 13.64
CA ILE A 234 24.04 14.25 14.45
C ILE A 234 23.44 13.79 15.78
N GLU A 235 22.66 12.70 15.77
CA GLU A 235 22.06 12.15 16.99
C GLU A 235 23.10 11.55 17.93
N GLN A 236 24.08 10.82 17.40
CA GLN A 236 25.22 10.30 18.16
C GLN A 236 26.03 11.44 18.80
N ALA A 237 26.30 12.52 18.05
CA ALA A 237 26.98 13.70 18.59
C ALA A 237 26.20 14.35 19.74
N LYS A 238 24.87 14.45 19.62
CA LYS A 238 24.01 14.96 20.71
C LYS A 238 24.08 14.08 21.96
N ILE A 239 24.02 12.76 21.79
CA ILE A 239 24.13 11.81 22.90
C ILE A 239 25.50 11.93 23.58
N ALA A 240 26.59 12.05 22.81
CA ALA A 240 27.92 12.26 23.36
C ALA A 240 28.03 13.54 24.20
N GLN A 241 27.49 14.65 23.68
CA GLN A 241 27.44 15.93 24.43
C GLN A 241 26.62 15.81 25.71
N GLN A 242 25.45 15.16 25.66
CA GLN A 242 24.64 14.94 26.87
C GLN A 242 25.39 14.11 27.92
N ASN A 243 26.08 13.06 27.49
CA ASN A 243 26.89 12.23 28.39
C ASN A 243 28.00 13.04 29.04
N GLU A 244 28.66 13.94 28.31
CA GLU A 244 29.68 14.84 28.85
C GLU A 244 29.09 15.77 29.93
N ILE A 245 27.93 16.39 29.67
CA ILE A 245 27.24 17.24 30.66
C ILE A 245 26.92 16.44 31.94
N ILE A 246 26.42 15.21 31.79
CA ILE A 246 26.11 14.34 32.94
C ILE A 246 27.38 14.03 33.74
N GLN A 247 28.52 13.78 33.08
CA GLN A 247 29.79 13.54 33.78
C GLN A 247 30.24 14.78 34.54
N GLN A 248 30.13 15.97 33.95
CA GLN A 248 30.45 17.23 34.61
C GLN A 248 29.56 17.46 35.85
N MET A 249 28.25 17.21 35.74
CA MET A 249 27.33 17.30 36.87
C MET A 249 27.70 16.34 38.01
N LYS A 250 28.11 15.10 37.69
CA LYS A 250 28.55 14.13 38.70
C LYS A 250 29.80 14.62 39.44
N ILE A 251 30.78 15.15 38.73
CA ILE A 251 32.01 15.70 39.31
C ILE A 251 31.68 16.88 40.24
N GLN A 252 30.80 17.80 39.79
CA GLN A 252 30.37 18.92 40.62
C GLN A 252 29.68 18.47 41.91
N ASN A 253 28.79 17.48 41.82
CA ASN A 253 28.11 16.93 42.98
C ASN A 253 29.07 16.26 43.98
N ASP A 254 30.06 15.51 43.50
CA ASP A 254 31.10 14.91 44.35
C ASP A 254 31.95 15.97 45.07
N LEU A 255 32.30 17.05 44.38
CA LEU A 255 33.01 18.18 44.98
C LEU A 255 32.17 18.89 46.06
N LEU A 256 30.88 19.10 45.79
CA LEU A 256 29.95 19.70 46.75
C LEU A 256 29.80 18.83 48.01
N GLN A 257 29.71 17.50 47.85
CA GLN A 257 29.67 16.58 48.98
C GLN A 257 30.94 16.67 49.84
N LYS A 258 32.12 16.64 49.21
CA LYS A 258 33.41 16.80 49.92
C LYS A 258 33.53 18.12 50.66
N LEU A 259 32.98 19.21 50.12
CA LEU A 259 32.94 20.50 50.81
C LEU A 259 32.02 20.45 52.03
N LEU A 260 30.81 19.88 51.89
CA LEU A 260 29.88 19.72 53.01
C LEU A 260 30.48 18.87 54.14
N GLU A 261 31.18 17.78 53.81
CA GLU A 261 31.87 16.94 54.79
C GLU A 261 33.01 17.67 55.53
N LYS A 262 33.65 18.65 54.88
CA LYS A 262 34.76 19.42 55.47
C LYS A 262 34.29 20.52 56.43
N PHE A 263 33.05 20.99 56.27
CA PHE A 263 32.44 22.03 57.11
C PHE A 263 31.42 21.50 58.11
N SER A 264 31.17 20.18 58.12
CA SER A 264 30.41 19.46 59.15
C SER A 264 31.31 18.97 60.28
#